data_AF-A0A9D8UAR6-F1
#
_entry.id   AF-A0A9D8UAR6-F1
#
_cell.length_a   1.000
_cell.length_b   1.000
_cell.length_c   1.000
_cell.angle_alpha   90.00
_cell.angle_beta   90.00
_cell.angle_gamma   90.00
#
_symmetry.space_group_name_H-M   'P 1'
#
loop_
_entity.id
_entity.type
_entity.pdbx_description
1 polymer ?
#
loop_
_entity_poly.entity_id
_entity_poly.type
_entity_poly.pdbx_seq_one_letter_code
_entity_poly.pdbx_strand_id
1 'polypeptide(L)'
;MNLANPVTAILVAIGVWWLSTGLVLAMVHWSAKRKLEPWQLLPMVTVFGVAGFLLMLFGSRNLTPLGSYAGFFGALLVWAWHETTFLTGMVTGRRKEECPPGLSGFDRFKAAWKAVCDHEIAILVTGIFLWATLSGGENLFGLATFGLLWGMRISSKVLIFMGARHAVSGLMPPAVLHLRSYFNTGRTTRLFPVLLAIATGLFATLVAGAAQASLDYSIVGHILLATFMALAIFEHLILVLPVSDTALWRWAVPRSVPAEAVSTKATEPNLSSVHVAAKGRADAQ
;
A
#
# COMPACT_ATOMS: atom_id res chain seq x y z
N MET A 1 -14.79 6.07 -27.99
CA MET A 1 -15.17 6.69 -26.70
C MET A 1 -14.60 8.09 -26.69
N ASN A 2 -15.41 9.12 -26.43
CA ASN A 2 -14.92 10.50 -26.41
C ASN A 2 -14.05 10.69 -25.16
N LEU A 3 -12.73 10.81 -25.33
CA LEU A 3 -11.76 10.90 -24.23
C LEU A 3 -11.99 12.13 -23.34
N ALA A 4 -12.67 13.16 -23.86
CA ALA A 4 -13.04 14.35 -23.11
C ALA A 4 -14.27 14.15 -22.20
N ASN A 5 -14.98 13.01 -22.30
CA ASN A 5 -16.18 12.80 -21.50
C ASN A 5 -15.81 12.56 -20.02
N PRO A 6 -16.33 13.39 -19.08
CA PRO A 6 -16.11 13.25 -17.63
C PRO A 6 -16.36 11.84 -17.08
N VAL A 7 -17.41 11.18 -17.54
CA VAL A 7 -17.80 9.84 -17.09
C VAL A 7 -16.73 8.82 -17.49
N THR A 8 -16.13 8.99 -18.67
CA THR A 8 -15.05 8.10 -19.12
C THR A 8 -13.83 8.26 -18.23
N ALA A 9 -13.46 9.49 -17.86
CA ALA A 9 -12.34 9.74 -16.95
C ALA A 9 -12.57 9.11 -15.56
N ILE A 10 -13.78 9.23 -15.01
CA ILE A 10 -14.16 8.61 -13.72
C ILE A 10 -14.04 7.08 -13.80
N LEU A 11 -14.61 6.46 -14.83
CA LEU A 11 -14.57 5.00 -15.00
C LEU A 11 -13.15 4.49 -15.18
N VAL A 12 -12.33 5.22 -15.95
CA VAL A 12 -10.91 4.90 -16.12
C VAL A 12 -10.19 4.99 -14.78
N ALA A 13 -10.35 6.08 -14.03
CA ALA A 13 -9.72 6.25 -12.73
C ALA A 13 -10.11 5.13 -11.76
N ILE A 14 -11.41 4.83 -11.63
CA ILE A 14 -11.88 3.74 -10.76
C ILE A 14 -11.29 2.40 -11.22
N GLY A 15 -11.40 2.07 -12.51
CA GLY A 15 -10.89 0.80 -13.04
C GLY A 15 -9.38 0.64 -12.81
N VAL A 16 -8.61 1.70 -13.03
CA VAL A 16 -7.15 1.71 -12.85
C VAL A 16 -6.77 1.60 -11.39
N TRP A 17 -7.48 2.25 -10.48
CA TRP A 17 -7.27 2.11 -9.04
C TRP A 17 -7.41 0.65 -8.60
N TRP A 18 -8.53 0.01 -8.92
CA TRP A 18 -8.77 -1.39 -8.56
C TRP A 18 -7.77 -2.34 -9.24
N LEU A 19 -7.47 -2.12 -10.53
CA LEU A 19 -6.51 -2.93 -11.26
C LEU A 19 -5.10 -2.81 -10.68
N SER A 20 -4.65 -1.59 -10.36
CA SER A 20 -3.34 -1.30 -9.80
C SER A 20 -3.15 -1.99 -8.45
N THR A 21 -4.10 -1.83 -7.53
CA THR A 21 -4.04 -2.47 -6.21
C THR A 21 -4.01 -4.00 -6.32
N GLY A 22 -4.84 -4.58 -7.19
CA GLY A 22 -4.84 -6.02 -7.45
C GLY A 22 -3.52 -6.51 -8.08
N LEU A 23 -2.97 -5.76 -9.04
CA LEU A 23 -1.74 -6.11 -9.75
C LEU A 23 -0.51 -6.08 -8.83
N VAL A 24 -0.40 -5.06 -7.96
CA VAL A 24 0.67 -4.97 -6.96
C VAL A 24 0.63 -6.18 -6.04
N LEU A 25 -0.54 -6.53 -5.50
CA LEU A 25 -0.71 -7.71 -4.64
C LEU A 25 -0.35 -9.00 -5.40
N ALA A 26 -0.86 -9.18 -6.61
CA ALA A 26 -0.58 -10.36 -7.43
C ALA A 26 0.93 -10.50 -7.72
N MET A 27 1.61 -9.39 -8.02
CA MET A 27 3.05 -9.38 -8.31
C MET A 27 3.87 -9.76 -7.09
N VAL A 28 3.53 -9.26 -5.89
CA VAL A 28 4.21 -9.65 -4.65
C VAL A 28 4.03 -11.14 -4.34
N HIS A 29 2.80 -11.64 -4.47
CA HIS A 29 2.52 -13.07 -4.25
C HIS A 29 3.22 -13.95 -5.29
N TRP A 30 3.27 -13.53 -6.55
CA TRP A 30 3.95 -14.24 -7.63
C TRP A 30 5.48 -14.28 -7.40
N SER A 31 6.08 -13.15 -7.02
CA SER A 31 7.50 -13.06 -6.67
C SER A 31 7.85 -14.00 -5.51
N ALA A 32 7.03 -14.02 -4.46
CA ALA A 32 7.23 -14.89 -3.32
C ALA A 32 7.10 -16.39 -3.69
N LYS A 33 6.14 -16.76 -4.55
CA LYS A 33 5.98 -18.14 -5.03
C LYS A 33 7.14 -18.61 -5.91
N ARG A 34 7.66 -17.74 -6.76
CA ARG A 34 8.74 -18.05 -7.71
C ARG A 34 10.14 -17.93 -7.11
N LYS A 35 10.28 -17.49 -5.84
CA LYS A 35 11.56 -17.20 -5.17
C LYS A 35 12.48 -16.34 -6.05
N LEU A 36 11.91 -15.37 -6.75
CA LEU A 36 12.70 -14.51 -7.62
C LEU A 36 13.57 -13.60 -6.77
N GLU A 37 14.87 -13.61 -7.06
CA GLU A 37 15.79 -12.69 -6.43
C GLU A 37 15.52 -11.26 -6.91
N PRO A 38 15.64 -10.24 -6.05
CA PRO A 38 15.24 -8.90 -6.41
C PRO A 38 15.96 -8.34 -7.65
N TRP A 39 17.22 -8.72 -7.87
CA TRP A 39 17.99 -8.34 -9.06
C TRP A 39 17.38 -8.81 -10.39
N GLN A 40 16.63 -9.92 -10.40
CA GLN A 40 16.00 -10.46 -11.59
C GLN A 40 14.74 -9.66 -11.99
N LEU A 41 14.08 -9.01 -11.03
CA LEU A 41 12.89 -8.20 -11.25
C LEU A 41 13.23 -6.75 -11.60
N LEU A 42 14.34 -6.24 -11.04
CA LEU A 42 14.77 -4.85 -11.20
C LEU A 42 14.79 -4.34 -12.65
N PRO A 43 15.40 -5.02 -13.65
CA PRO A 43 15.42 -4.50 -15.01
C PRO A 43 14.02 -4.38 -15.59
N MET A 44 13.13 -5.35 -15.29
CA MET A 44 11.78 -5.33 -15.82
C MET A 44 10.96 -4.18 -15.24
N VAL A 45 10.98 -4.01 -13.92
CA VAL A 45 10.22 -2.93 -13.27
C VAL A 45 10.80 -1.56 -13.67
N THR A 46 12.12 -1.46 -13.87
CA THR A 46 12.77 -0.21 -14.30
C THR A 46 12.34 0.21 -15.71
N VAL A 47 12.12 -0.74 -16.62
CA VAL A 47 11.54 -0.43 -17.95
C VAL A 47 10.16 0.22 -17.80
N PHE A 48 9.31 -0.27 -16.89
CA PHE A 48 8.02 0.36 -16.60
C PHE A 48 8.16 1.76 -16.00
N GLY A 49 9.12 1.97 -15.09
CA GLY A 49 9.43 3.29 -14.53
C GLY A 49 9.87 4.30 -15.59
N VAL A 50 10.78 3.89 -16.49
CA VAL A 50 11.24 4.73 -17.61
C VAL A 50 10.10 5.02 -18.59
N ALA A 51 9.30 4.01 -18.95
CA ALA A 51 8.12 4.20 -19.79
C ALA A 51 7.14 5.19 -19.15
N GLY A 52 6.93 5.08 -17.83
CA GLY A 52 6.12 6.02 -17.06
C GLY A 52 6.63 7.45 -17.16
N PHE A 53 7.93 7.67 -16.96
CA PHE A 53 8.57 8.98 -17.09
C PHE A 53 8.41 9.58 -18.49
N LEU A 54 8.64 8.79 -19.54
CA LEU A 54 8.45 9.23 -20.93
C LEU A 54 7.00 9.61 -21.21
N LEU A 55 6.04 8.88 -20.64
CA LEU A 55 4.61 9.18 -20.76
C LEU A 55 4.25 10.49 -20.03
N MET A 56 4.86 10.75 -18.88
CA MET A 56 4.72 12.03 -18.18
C MET A 56 5.33 13.19 -18.96
N LEU A 57 6.50 13.01 -19.58
CA LEU A 57 7.10 13.98 -20.48
C LEU A 57 6.20 14.29 -21.68
N PHE A 58 5.66 13.25 -22.32
CA PHE A 58 4.68 13.43 -23.39
C PHE A 58 3.45 14.18 -22.91
N GLY A 59 2.88 13.79 -21.76
CA GLY A 59 1.72 14.46 -21.16
C GLY A 59 1.99 15.94 -20.88
N SER A 60 3.17 16.28 -20.36
CA SER A 60 3.55 17.64 -19.97
C SER A 60 3.59 18.64 -21.13
N ARG A 61 3.83 18.15 -22.35
CA ARG A 61 3.97 18.96 -23.57
C ARG A 61 2.69 19.01 -24.42
N ASN A 62 1.65 18.29 -24.02
CA ASN A 62 0.42 18.17 -24.80
C ASN A 62 -0.78 18.68 -24.01
N LEU A 63 -1.36 19.79 -24.47
CA LEU A 63 -2.60 20.38 -23.94
C LEU A 63 -3.87 19.69 -24.48
N THR A 64 -3.85 18.36 -24.51
CA THR A 64 -4.98 17.55 -24.99
C THR A 64 -5.46 16.61 -23.89
N PRO A 65 -6.71 16.11 -23.94
CA PRO A 65 -7.19 15.07 -23.02
C PRO A 65 -6.24 13.87 -22.93
N LEU A 66 -5.70 13.45 -24.08
CA LEU A 66 -4.71 12.38 -24.15
C LEU A 66 -3.44 12.71 -23.36
N GLY A 67 -2.99 13.96 -23.40
CA GLY A 67 -1.85 14.43 -22.59
C GLY A 67 -2.11 14.28 -21.08
N SER A 68 -3.32 14.62 -20.62
CA SER A 68 -3.69 14.43 -19.20
C SER A 68 -3.76 12.96 -18.80
N TYR A 69 -4.31 12.08 -19.65
CA TYR A 69 -4.27 10.62 -19.40
C TYR A 69 -2.83 10.11 -19.40
N ALA A 70 -2.00 10.51 -20.36
CA ALA A 70 -0.61 10.10 -20.46
C ALA A 70 0.20 10.51 -19.21
N GLY A 71 0.02 11.74 -18.73
CA GLY A 71 0.62 12.21 -17.48
C GLY A 71 0.16 11.41 -16.27
N PHE A 72 -1.13 11.15 -16.17
CA PHE A 72 -1.73 10.38 -15.08
C PHE A 72 -1.25 8.91 -15.06
N PHE A 73 -1.32 8.20 -16.18
CA PHE A 73 -0.83 6.83 -16.30
C PHE A 73 0.68 6.74 -16.12
N GLY A 74 1.42 7.74 -16.61
CA GLY A 74 2.86 7.82 -16.43
C GLY A 74 3.24 7.92 -14.96
N ALA A 75 2.55 8.78 -14.20
CA ALA A 75 2.74 8.90 -12.76
C ALA A 75 2.46 7.57 -12.02
N LEU A 76 1.42 6.84 -12.43
CA LEU A 76 1.11 5.54 -11.86
C LEU A 76 2.18 4.48 -12.15
N LEU A 77 2.77 4.48 -13.34
CA LEU A 77 3.85 3.55 -13.69
C LEU A 77 5.14 3.84 -12.89
N VAL A 78 5.50 5.13 -12.77
CA VAL A 78 6.64 5.53 -11.91
C VAL A 78 6.38 5.16 -10.46
N TRP A 79 5.15 5.38 -9.98
CA TRP A 79 4.74 4.99 -8.64
C TRP A 79 4.79 3.47 -8.42
N ALA A 80 4.27 2.69 -9.38
CA ALA A 80 4.33 1.24 -9.34
C ALA A 80 5.77 0.72 -9.29
N TRP A 81 6.71 1.37 -9.99
CA TRP A 81 8.13 1.05 -9.89
C TRP A 81 8.68 1.25 -8.47
N HIS A 82 8.37 2.37 -7.82
CA HIS A 82 8.72 2.60 -6.42
C HIS A 82 8.09 1.55 -5.49
N GLU A 83 6.82 1.21 -5.71
CA GLU A 83 6.12 0.28 -4.82
C GLU A 83 6.62 -1.15 -4.96
N THR A 84 6.86 -1.62 -6.20
CA THR A 84 7.41 -2.95 -6.42
C THR A 84 8.83 -3.08 -5.87
N THR A 85 9.68 -2.05 -6.02
CA THR A 85 11.04 -2.07 -5.46
C THR A 85 11.06 -2.03 -3.93
N PHE A 86 10.05 -1.41 -3.30
CA PHE A 86 9.83 -1.47 -1.86
C PHE A 86 9.37 -2.86 -1.40
N LEU A 87 8.32 -3.41 -2.01
CA LEU A 87 7.70 -4.67 -1.58
C LEU A 87 8.58 -5.90 -1.82
N THR A 88 9.52 -5.81 -2.77
CA THR A 88 10.55 -6.85 -3.02
C THR A 88 11.77 -6.71 -2.09
N GLY A 89 11.81 -5.69 -1.25
CA GLY A 89 12.89 -5.47 -0.29
C GLY A 89 14.21 -4.99 -0.90
N MET A 90 14.19 -4.44 -2.12
CA MET A 90 15.38 -3.87 -2.77
C MET A 90 15.80 -2.54 -2.15
N VAL A 91 14.80 -1.74 -1.74
CA VAL A 91 14.97 -0.36 -1.26
C VAL A 91 14.58 -0.22 0.23
N THR A 92 14.20 -1.32 0.90
CA THR A 92 13.97 -1.27 2.34
C THR A 92 15.28 -1.24 3.11
N GLY A 93 15.40 -0.23 3.98
CA GLY A 93 16.64 0.16 4.63
C GLY A 93 17.32 -0.94 5.45
N ARG A 94 18.58 -0.66 5.78
CA ARG A 94 19.60 -1.52 6.44
C ARG A 94 19.20 -2.23 7.74
N ARG A 95 17.98 -2.04 8.27
CA ARG A 95 17.45 -2.72 9.47
C ARG A 95 16.26 -3.60 9.11
N LYS A 96 16.50 -4.92 9.03
CA LYS A 96 15.47 -5.97 9.01
C LYS A 96 15.14 -6.46 10.43
N GLU A 97 15.51 -5.70 11.46
CA GLU A 97 15.55 -6.14 12.85
C GLU A 97 14.25 -5.85 13.60
N GLU A 98 14.00 -6.63 14.65
CA GLU A 98 12.83 -6.48 15.49
C GLU A 98 12.78 -5.14 16.24
N CYS A 99 11.57 -4.62 16.52
CA CYS A 99 11.43 -3.41 17.33
C CYS A 99 12.15 -3.66 18.66
N PRO A 100 13.10 -2.80 19.06
CA PRO A 100 13.76 -2.95 20.35
C PRO A 100 12.70 -3.04 21.46
N PRO A 101 12.78 -4.04 22.34
CA PRO A 101 11.82 -4.20 23.42
C PRO A 101 11.87 -2.97 24.34
N GLY A 102 10.69 -2.47 24.75
CA GLY A 102 10.57 -1.35 25.70
C GLY A 102 10.29 0.03 25.10
N LEU A 103 10.20 0.17 23.77
CA LEU A 103 9.83 1.44 23.13
C LEU A 103 8.31 1.68 23.14
N SER A 104 7.87 2.83 23.64
CA SER A 104 6.46 3.25 23.65
C SER A 104 6.25 4.61 22.98
N GLY A 105 5.03 4.89 22.51
CA GLY A 105 4.65 6.19 21.98
C GLY A 105 5.50 6.68 20.80
N PHE A 106 6.08 7.88 20.96
CA PHE A 106 6.81 8.60 19.90
C PHE A 106 8.17 7.96 19.55
N ASP A 107 8.82 7.28 20.49
CA ASP A 107 10.11 6.63 20.23
C ASP A 107 9.97 5.38 19.35
N ARG A 108 8.85 4.66 19.51
CA ARG A 108 8.46 3.57 18.60
C ARG A 108 8.12 4.09 17.20
N PHE A 109 7.46 5.26 17.12
CA PHE A 109 7.23 5.96 15.85
C PHE A 109 8.55 6.34 15.16
N LYS A 110 9.50 6.93 15.90
CA LYS A 110 10.82 7.30 15.37
C LYS A 110 11.63 6.09 14.88
N ALA A 111 11.53 4.97 15.58
CA ALA A 111 12.18 3.72 15.18
C ALA A 111 11.55 3.14 13.89
N ALA A 112 10.22 3.12 13.79
CA ALA A 112 9.51 2.67 12.58
C ALA A 112 9.75 3.60 11.39
N TRP A 113 9.75 4.92 11.62
CA TRP A 113 10.08 5.92 10.61
C TRP A 113 11.49 5.69 10.06
N LYS A 114 12.49 5.49 10.92
CA LYS A 114 13.87 5.18 10.49
C LYS A 114 13.99 3.89 9.67
N ALA A 115 13.11 2.91 9.89
CA ALA A 115 13.11 1.67 9.09
C ALA A 115 12.55 1.87 7.67
N VAL A 116 11.71 2.90 7.47
CA VAL A 116 11.01 3.17 6.19
C VAL A 116 11.52 4.44 5.48
N CYS A 117 12.31 5.27 6.17
CA CYS A 117 12.87 6.54 5.68
C CYS A 117 13.56 6.43 4.33
N ASP A 118 14.40 5.42 4.14
CA ASP A 118 15.23 5.30 2.93
C ASP A 118 14.36 5.22 1.67
N HIS A 119 13.21 4.56 1.76
CA HIS A 119 12.25 4.48 0.67
C HIS A 119 11.49 5.79 0.43
N GLU A 120 11.11 6.50 1.50
CA GLU A 120 10.48 7.82 1.37
C GLU A 120 11.43 8.86 0.78
N ILE A 121 12.73 8.78 1.12
CA ILE A 121 13.77 9.62 0.53
C ILE A 121 13.91 9.30 -0.96
N ALA A 122 13.87 8.02 -1.35
CA ALA A 122 13.91 7.65 -2.76
C ALA A 122 12.72 8.22 -3.55
N ILE A 123 11.50 8.16 -3.00
CA ILE A 123 10.32 8.79 -3.62
C ILE A 123 10.48 10.31 -3.69
N LEU A 124 10.98 10.95 -2.63
CA LEU A 124 11.22 12.39 -2.59
C LEU A 124 12.23 12.82 -3.65
N VAL A 125 13.34 12.11 -3.80
CA VAL A 125 14.36 12.38 -4.83
C VAL A 125 13.76 12.25 -6.23
N THR A 126 12.99 11.20 -6.50
CA THR A 126 12.26 11.09 -7.77
C THR A 126 11.26 12.23 -7.95
N GLY A 127 10.54 12.62 -6.91
CA GLY A 127 9.60 13.74 -6.95
C GLY A 127 10.28 15.06 -7.29
N ILE A 128 11.45 15.35 -6.70
CA ILE A 128 12.27 16.52 -7.02
C ILE A 128 12.76 16.46 -8.48
N PHE A 129 13.22 15.30 -8.93
CA PHE A 129 13.63 15.09 -10.32
C PHE A 129 12.48 15.34 -11.30
N LEU A 130 11.30 14.77 -11.04
CA LEU A 130 10.09 14.98 -11.84
C LEU A 130 9.67 16.45 -11.83
N TRP A 131 9.71 17.11 -10.67
CA TRP A 131 9.39 18.53 -10.57
C TRP A 131 10.38 19.39 -11.37
N ALA A 132 11.68 19.16 -11.24
CA ALA A 132 12.70 19.90 -11.98
C ALA A 132 12.58 19.73 -13.50
N THR A 133 12.13 18.56 -13.96
CA THR A 133 12.02 18.24 -15.39
C THR A 133 10.67 18.60 -16.00
N LEU A 134 9.57 18.54 -15.24
CA LEU A 134 8.21 18.75 -15.74
C LEU A 134 7.59 20.09 -15.32
N SER A 135 8.17 20.83 -14.37
CA SER A 135 7.62 22.12 -13.90
C SER A 135 7.49 23.18 -15.00
N GLY A 136 8.34 23.12 -16.04
CA GLY A 136 8.25 23.99 -17.21
C GLY A 136 7.21 23.56 -18.25
N GLY A 137 6.51 22.45 -18.03
CA GLY A 137 5.47 21.95 -18.94
C GLY A 137 4.13 22.69 -18.76
N GLU A 138 3.36 22.79 -19.84
CA GLU A 138 2.05 23.45 -19.82
C GLU A 138 0.97 22.58 -19.13
N ASN A 139 1.19 21.25 -19.08
CA ASN A 139 0.32 20.30 -18.40
C ASN A 139 1.00 19.68 -17.17
N LEU A 140 0.55 20.07 -15.98
CA LEU A 140 1.11 19.62 -14.70
C LEU A 140 0.34 18.47 -14.04
N PHE A 141 -0.68 17.91 -14.69
CA PHE A 141 -1.53 16.88 -14.07
C PHE A 141 -0.78 15.58 -13.76
N GLY A 142 0.24 15.22 -14.55
CA GLY A 142 1.10 14.08 -14.23
C GLY A 142 1.88 14.29 -12.93
N LEU A 143 2.47 15.47 -12.76
CA LEU A 143 3.20 15.81 -11.53
C LEU A 143 2.26 15.89 -10.33
N ALA A 144 1.08 16.50 -10.50
CA ALA A 144 0.04 16.54 -9.48
C ALA A 144 -0.44 15.14 -9.08
N THR A 145 -0.56 14.22 -10.04
CA THR A 145 -0.93 12.81 -9.76
C THR A 145 0.13 12.14 -8.90
N PHE A 146 1.41 12.29 -9.24
CA PHE A 146 2.51 11.75 -8.44
C PHE A 146 2.52 12.33 -7.02
N GLY A 147 2.37 13.66 -6.90
CA GLY A 147 2.29 14.35 -5.61
C GLY A 147 1.11 13.90 -4.76
N LEU A 148 -0.06 13.68 -5.39
CA LEU A 148 -1.25 13.14 -4.71
C LEU A 148 -0.99 11.74 -4.17
N LEU A 149 -0.42 10.83 -4.98
CA LEU A 149 -0.08 9.48 -4.53
C LEU A 149 0.90 9.51 -3.35
N TRP A 150 1.93 10.37 -3.42
CA TRP A 150 2.91 10.53 -2.37
C TRP A 150 2.31 11.09 -1.07
N GLY A 151 1.52 12.16 -1.16
CA GLY A 151 0.82 12.74 -0.03
C GLY A 151 -0.14 11.74 0.65
N MET A 152 -0.91 11.00 -0.15
CA MET A 152 -1.82 9.97 0.37
C MET A 152 -1.07 8.81 1.02
N ARG A 153 0.10 8.40 0.50
CA ARG A 153 0.96 7.39 1.15
C ARG A 153 1.45 7.85 2.51
N ILE A 154 1.94 9.09 2.62
CA ILE A 154 2.38 9.65 3.90
C ILE A 154 1.20 9.69 4.88
N SER A 155 0.05 10.17 4.43
CA SER A 155 -1.18 10.24 5.23
C SER A 155 -1.59 8.87 5.77
N SER A 156 -1.68 7.84 4.90
CA SER A 156 -1.99 6.47 5.32
C SER A 156 -0.97 5.91 6.31
N LYS A 157 0.34 6.14 6.10
CA LYS A 157 1.38 5.70 7.04
C LYS A 157 1.23 6.36 8.40
N VAL A 158 1.03 7.68 8.45
CA VAL A 158 0.79 8.41 9.69
C VAL A 158 -0.45 7.86 10.40
N LEU A 159 -1.54 7.62 9.67
CA LEU A 159 -2.78 7.08 10.22
C LEU A 159 -2.58 5.68 10.81
N ILE A 160 -1.85 4.81 10.11
CA ILE A 160 -1.50 3.46 10.56
C ILE A 160 -0.63 3.51 11.82
N PHE A 161 0.44 4.32 11.83
CA PHE A 161 1.35 4.41 12.97
C PHE A 161 0.71 5.01 14.21
N MET A 162 -0.23 5.93 14.05
CA MET A 162 -0.85 6.64 15.16
C MET A 162 -2.08 5.95 15.74
N GLY A 163 -2.57 4.88 15.11
CA GLY A 163 -3.48 3.94 15.74
C GLY A 163 -4.75 3.60 14.96
N ALA A 164 -4.66 3.45 13.64
CA ALA A 164 -5.72 2.83 12.86
C ALA A 164 -5.95 1.37 13.32
N ARG A 165 -7.04 1.17 14.07
CA ARG A 165 -7.40 -0.12 14.71
C ARG A 165 -7.50 -1.29 13.74
N HIS A 166 -7.76 -1.04 12.46
CA HIS A 166 -8.03 -2.05 11.45
C HIS A 166 -7.00 -2.07 10.31
N ALA A 167 -5.85 -1.40 10.47
CA ALA A 167 -4.76 -1.42 9.50
C ALA A 167 -4.14 -2.81 9.25
N VAL A 168 -4.48 -3.81 10.06
CA VAL A 168 -3.96 -5.18 9.99
C VAL A 168 -5.06 -6.13 9.53
N SER A 169 -5.47 -6.03 8.27
CA SER A 169 -6.26 -7.08 7.61
C SER A 169 -5.32 -8.14 7.02
N GLY A 170 -5.77 -9.39 6.85
CA GLY A 170 -4.97 -10.56 6.47
C GLY A 170 -4.33 -10.56 5.07
N LEU A 171 -4.10 -9.37 4.49
CA LEU A 171 -3.54 -9.13 3.16
C LEU A 171 -2.03 -8.82 3.16
N MET A 172 -1.42 -8.60 4.34
CA MET A 172 -0.01 -8.24 4.43
C MET A 172 0.92 -9.41 4.05
N PRO A 173 1.84 -9.23 3.08
CA PRO A 173 2.83 -10.24 2.72
C PRO A 173 3.76 -10.65 3.90
N PRO A 174 4.29 -11.89 3.90
CA PRO A 174 5.24 -12.36 4.93
C PRO A 174 6.44 -11.45 5.17
N ALA A 175 6.88 -10.72 4.13
CA ALA A 175 8.03 -9.82 4.21
C ALA A 175 7.81 -8.56 5.07
N VAL A 176 6.56 -8.12 5.26
CA VAL A 176 6.22 -6.92 6.04
C VAL A 176 5.43 -7.26 7.32
N LEU A 177 5.24 -8.54 7.59
CA LEU A 177 4.51 -9.05 8.77
C LEU A 177 5.13 -8.60 10.08
N HIS A 178 6.44 -8.37 10.09
CA HIS A 178 7.19 -7.80 11.22
C HIS A 178 6.74 -6.38 11.61
N LEU A 179 6.25 -5.58 10.66
CA LEU A 179 5.71 -4.23 10.95
C LEU A 179 4.45 -4.27 11.83
N ARG A 180 3.78 -5.43 11.94
CA ARG A 180 2.65 -5.65 12.85
C ARG A 180 3.00 -5.37 14.31
N SER A 181 4.24 -5.66 14.72
CA SER A 181 4.78 -5.35 16.05
C SER A 181 4.81 -3.84 16.34
N TYR A 182 4.92 -3.01 15.29
CA TYR A 182 4.98 -1.56 15.39
C TYR A 182 3.61 -0.87 15.35
N PHE A 183 2.52 -1.53 14.96
CA PHE A 183 1.18 -0.94 14.94
C PHE A 183 0.54 -0.92 16.33
N ASN A 184 0.07 0.25 16.75
CA ASN A 184 -0.64 0.43 18.01
C ASN A 184 -2.14 0.32 17.77
N THR A 185 -2.81 -0.73 18.24
CA THR A 185 -4.26 -0.94 18.08
C THR A 185 -5.08 -0.07 19.07
N GLY A 186 -4.78 1.24 19.13
CA GLY A 186 -5.30 2.20 20.11
C GLY A 186 -6.57 2.95 19.71
N ARG A 187 -7.04 3.90 20.54
CA ARG A 187 -8.18 4.81 20.24
C ARG A 187 -7.86 5.70 19.04
N THR A 188 -8.88 6.00 18.23
CA THR A 188 -8.80 6.93 17.09
C THR A 188 -8.15 8.25 17.52
N THR A 189 -7.02 8.56 16.89
CA THR A 189 -6.20 9.73 17.20
C THR A 189 -6.88 10.98 16.66
N ARG A 190 -6.81 12.10 17.40
CA ARG A 190 -7.41 13.40 16.99
C ARG A 190 -6.93 13.91 15.62
N LEU A 191 -5.86 13.34 15.07
CA LEU A 191 -5.35 13.67 13.73
C LEU A 191 -6.18 13.08 12.59
N PHE A 192 -6.94 12.01 12.81
CA PHE A 192 -7.80 11.46 11.76
C PHE A 192 -8.79 12.48 11.17
N PRO A 193 -9.60 13.21 11.96
CA PRO A 193 -10.50 14.21 11.40
C PRO A 193 -9.74 15.38 10.74
N VAL A 194 -8.52 15.68 11.18
CA VAL A 194 -7.67 16.71 10.55
C VAL A 194 -7.20 16.26 9.17
N LEU A 195 -6.65 15.05 9.05
CA LEU A 195 -6.24 14.47 7.77
C LEU A 195 -7.44 14.31 6.82
N LEU A 196 -8.59 13.86 7.34
CA LEU A 196 -9.82 13.75 6.56
C LEU A 196 -10.32 15.11 6.09
N ALA A 197 -10.25 16.15 6.93
CA ALA A 197 -10.63 17.51 6.55
C ALA A 197 -9.71 18.08 5.47
N ILE A 198 -8.38 17.89 5.59
CA ILE A 198 -7.41 18.29 4.56
C ILE A 198 -7.69 17.55 3.25
N ALA A 199 -7.93 16.25 3.32
CA ALA A 199 -8.22 15.42 2.15
C ALA A 199 -9.52 15.86 1.45
N THR A 200 -10.57 16.12 2.22
CA THR A 200 -11.86 16.60 1.73
C THR A 200 -11.74 18.01 1.13
N GLY A 201 -10.95 18.89 1.75
CA GLY A 201 -10.65 20.22 1.22
C GLY A 201 -9.94 20.15 -0.13
N LEU A 202 -8.90 19.33 -0.24
CA LEU A 202 -8.20 19.12 -1.51
C LEU A 202 -9.14 18.53 -2.58
N PHE A 203 -9.97 17.54 -2.22
CA PHE A 203 -11.00 17.02 -3.13
C PHE A 203 -11.94 18.12 -3.63
N ALA A 204 -12.44 18.98 -2.74
CA ALA A 204 -13.30 20.10 -3.11
C ALA A 204 -12.59 21.08 -4.06
N THR A 205 -11.31 21.39 -3.82
CA THR A 205 -10.53 22.25 -4.74
C THR A 205 -10.36 21.63 -6.12
N LEU A 206 -10.17 20.30 -6.21
CA LEU A 206 -10.05 19.59 -7.48
C LEU A 206 -11.37 19.59 -8.25
N VAL A 207 -12.50 19.36 -7.56
CA VAL A 207 -13.84 19.44 -8.17
C VAL A 207 -14.16 20.86 -8.63
N ALA A 208 -13.85 21.87 -7.81
CA ALA A 208 -14.01 23.27 -8.20
C ALA A 208 -13.12 23.63 -9.39
N GLY A 209 -11.91 23.11 -9.46
CA GLY A 209 -11.00 23.26 -10.60
C GLY A 209 -11.57 22.63 -11.88
N ALA A 210 -12.17 21.44 -11.78
CA ALA A 210 -12.86 20.81 -12.90
C ALA A 210 -14.05 21.64 -13.41
N ALA A 211 -14.83 22.25 -12.50
CA ALA A 211 -16.00 23.05 -12.84
C ALA A 211 -15.65 24.41 -13.48
N GLN A 212 -14.48 24.98 -13.15
CA GLN A 212 -14.01 26.25 -13.69
C GLN A 212 -13.14 26.11 -14.94
N ALA A 213 -12.67 24.89 -15.23
CA ALA A 213 -11.81 24.64 -16.38
C ALA A 213 -12.57 24.81 -17.70
N SER A 214 -12.00 25.61 -18.60
CA SER A 214 -12.53 25.83 -19.96
C SER A 214 -11.85 24.95 -21.03
N LEU A 215 -10.70 24.35 -20.70
CA LEU A 215 -9.91 23.54 -21.61
C LEU A 215 -10.12 22.05 -21.33
N ASP A 216 -10.36 21.25 -22.37
CA ASP A 216 -10.70 19.82 -22.24
C ASP A 216 -9.65 19.02 -21.46
N TYR A 217 -8.36 19.29 -21.68
CA TYR A 217 -7.29 18.60 -20.95
C TYR A 217 -7.34 18.87 -19.44
N SER A 218 -7.72 20.09 -19.06
CA SER A 218 -7.79 20.54 -17.67
C SER A 218 -9.00 19.94 -16.97
N ILE A 219 -10.15 19.88 -17.65
CA ILE A 219 -11.35 19.20 -17.16
C ILE A 219 -11.02 17.73 -16.86
N VAL A 220 -10.44 17.02 -17.82
CA VAL A 220 -10.08 15.60 -17.66
C VAL A 220 -9.06 15.40 -16.53
N GLY A 221 -8.01 16.23 -16.47
CA GLY A 221 -6.98 16.15 -15.45
C GLY A 221 -7.52 16.32 -14.03
N HIS A 222 -8.37 17.32 -13.80
CA HIS A 222 -9.01 17.54 -12.50
C HIS A 222 -9.94 16.41 -12.12
N ILE A 223 -10.71 15.86 -13.06
CA ILE A 223 -11.64 14.75 -12.80
C ILE A 223 -10.87 13.48 -12.40
N LEU A 224 -9.77 13.18 -13.09
CA LEU A 224 -8.90 12.05 -12.74
C LEU A 224 -8.37 12.18 -11.31
N LEU A 225 -7.80 13.35 -10.98
CA LEU A 225 -7.29 13.63 -9.63
C LEU A 225 -8.38 13.61 -8.57
N ALA A 226 -9.54 14.24 -8.82
CA ALA A 226 -10.66 14.28 -7.89
C ALA A 226 -11.17 12.86 -7.61
N THR A 227 -11.29 12.02 -8.65
CA THR A 227 -11.72 10.62 -8.49
C THR A 227 -10.72 9.83 -7.66
N PHE A 228 -9.41 9.99 -7.91
CA PHE A 228 -8.37 9.36 -7.10
C PHE A 228 -8.39 9.84 -5.66
N MET A 229 -8.61 11.13 -5.44
CA MET A 229 -8.71 11.69 -4.10
C MET A 229 -9.92 11.14 -3.34
N ALA A 230 -11.07 11.00 -4.00
CA ALA A 230 -12.26 10.39 -3.41
C ALA A 230 -12.02 8.92 -3.04
N LEU A 231 -11.37 8.15 -3.91
CA LEU A 231 -11.00 6.75 -3.62
C LEU A 231 -10.01 6.66 -2.46
N ALA A 232 -9.05 7.58 -2.40
CA ALA A 232 -8.07 7.62 -1.32
C ALA A 232 -8.70 8.04 0.02
N ILE A 233 -9.66 8.97 0.03
CA ILE A 233 -10.49 9.27 1.20
C ILE A 233 -11.24 8.01 1.65
N PHE A 234 -11.84 7.28 0.70
CA PHE A 234 -12.55 6.04 1.00
C PHE A 234 -11.62 4.98 1.61
N GLU A 235 -10.40 4.84 1.11
CA GLU A 235 -9.35 4.00 1.72
C GLU A 235 -9.02 4.43 3.16
N HIS A 236 -8.89 5.73 3.42
CA HIS A 236 -8.65 6.24 4.78
C HIS A 236 -9.82 5.93 5.72
N LEU A 237 -11.06 6.00 5.23
CA LEU A 237 -12.24 5.60 6.00
C LEU A 237 -12.21 4.11 6.32
N ILE A 238 -11.87 3.26 5.35
CA ILE A 238 -11.72 1.81 5.54
C ILE A 238 -10.64 1.50 6.57
N LEU A 239 -9.49 2.17 6.56
CA LEU A 239 -8.42 1.94 7.54
C LEU A 239 -8.88 2.19 8.99
N VAL A 240 -9.87 3.06 9.19
CA VAL A 240 -10.42 3.38 10.52
C VAL A 240 -11.61 2.50 10.88
N LEU A 241 -12.49 2.22 9.91
CA LEU A 241 -13.72 1.45 10.12
C LEU A 241 -13.43 -0.06 10.15
N PRO A 242 -14.19 -0.86 10.92
CA PRO A 242 -14.05 -2.32 10.98
C PRO A 242 -14.64 -3.00 9.73
N VAL A 243 -14.10 -2.72 8.54
CA VAL A 243 -14.53 -3.35 7.28
C VAL A 243 -13.51 -4.41 6.87
N SER A 244 -13.97 -5.60 6.47
CA SER A 244 -13.08 -6.69 6.08
C SER A 244 -12.56 -6.51 4.65
N ASP A 245 -11.37 -5.93 4.49
CA ASP A 245 -10.69 -5.79 3.19
C ASP A 245 -10.51 -7.13 2.46
N THR A 246 -10.44 -8.23 3.23
CA THR A 246 -10.38 -9.60 2.75
C THR A 246 -11.59 -10.00 1.90
N ALA A 247 -12.76 -9.41 2.11
CA ALA A 247 -13.94 -9.71 1.30
C ALA A 247 -13.82 -9.14 -0.12
N LEU A 248 -13.21 -7.97 -0.27
CA LEU A 248 -13.02 -7.27 -1.54
C LEU A 248 -11.93 -7.91 -2.42
N TRP A 249 -10.86 -8.42 -1.80
CA TRP A 249 -9.68 -8.94 -2.50
C TRP A 249 -9.53 -10.45 -2.46
N ARG A 250 -10.59 -11.17 -2.07
CA ARG A 250 -10.64 -12.64 -1.99
C ARG A 250 -10.23 -13.37 -3.26
N TRP A 251 -10.30 -12.70 -4.41
CA TRP A 251 -9.88 -13.23 -5.72
C TRP A 251 -8.37 -13.07 -5.97
N ALA A 252 -7.70 -12.12 -5.31
CA ALA A 252 -6.28 -11.81 -5.46
C ALA A 252 -5.39 -12.52 -4.41
N VAL A 253 -5.97 -12.97 -3.29
CA VAL A 253 -5.26 -13.72 -2.24
C VAL A 253 -5.40 -15.22 -2.49
N PRO A 254 -4.30 -15.98 -2.57
CA PRO A 254 -4.39 -17.44 -2.56
C PRO A 254 -5.08 -17.90 -1.27
N ARG A 255 -6.08 -18.78 -1.38
CA ARG A 255 -6.71 -19.40 -0.20
C ARG A 255 -5.60 -19.99 0.68
N SER A 256 -5.44 -19.46 1.88
CA SER A 256 -4.68 -20.18 2.91
C SER A 256 -5.42 -21.49 3.14
N VAL A 257 -4.75 -22.61 2.85
CA VAL A 257 -5.22 -23.92 3.30
C VAL A 257 -5.43 -23.80 4.82
N PRO A 258 -6.62 -24.14 5.35
CA PRO A 258 -6.84 -24.16 6.79
C PRO A 258 -5.71 -24.95 7.44
N ALA A 259 -5.05 -24.34 8.42
CA ALA A 259 -4.14 -25.05 9.30
C ALA A 259 -4.97 -25.97 10.20
N GLU A 260 -5.49 -27.05 9.63
CA GLU A 260 -6.25 -28.08 10.34
C GLU A 260 -5.88 -29.44 9.75
N ALA A 261 -4.60 -29.79 9.85
CA ALA A 261 -4.09 -31.16 9.80
C ALA A 261 -2.59 -31.22 10.15
N VAL A 262 -2.14 -30.53 11.21
CA VAL A 262 -0.82 -30.85 11.80
C VAL A 262 -0.95 -30.89 13.31
N SER A 263 -0.94 -32.13 13.82
CA SER A 263 -0.58 -32.54 15.18
C SER A 263 -1.62 -32.46 16.31
N THR A 264 -2.52 -33.45 16.31
CA THR A 264 -2.85 -34.20 17.54
C THR A 264 -2.78 -35.70 17.26
N LYS A 265 -1.57 -36.19 16.99
CA LYS A 265 -1.17 -37.52 17.47
C LYS A 265 -0.25 -37.29 18.65
N ALA A 266 -0.86 -36.95 19.79
CA ALA A 266 -0.21 -37.21 21.06
C ALA A 266 -0.09 -38.72 21.16
N THR A 267 1.15 -39.21 21.09
CA THR A 267 1.50 -40.56 21.53
C THR A 267 1.08 -40.68 22.99
N GLU A 268 -0.03 -41.37 23.25
CA GLU A 268 -0.36 -41.81 24.61
C GLU A 268 0.75 -42.75 25.10
N PRO A 269 1.34 -42.52 26.29
CA PRO A 269 2.01 -43.59 26.98
C PRO A 269 0.94 -44.55 27.50
N ASN A 270 0.97 -45.77 26.97
CA ASN A 270 0.14 -46.89 27.38
C ASN A 270 0.29 -47.14 28.91
N LEU A 271 -0.67 -46.65 29.69
CA LEU A 271 -0.86 -46.95 31.11
C LEU A 271 -2.00 -47.97 31.26
N SER A 272 -1.83 -49.16 30.69
CA SER A 272 -2.69 -50.30 31.02
C SER A 272 -1.89 -51.60 31.06
N SER A 273 -1.02 -51.74 32.06
CA SER A 273 -0.57 -53.04 32.57
C SER A 273 -0.02 -52.93 33.99
N VAL A 274 -0.88 -52.62 34.96
CA VAL A 274 -0.65 -53.02 36.35
C VAL A 274 -1.79 -53.94 36.74
N HIS A 275 -1.61 -55.21 36.40
CA HIS A 275 -2.40 -56.29 36.97
C HIS A 275 -2.04 -56.42 38.45
N VAL A 276 -3.07 -56.32 39.27
CA VAL A 276 -3.16 -56.83 40.63
C VAL A 276 -2.66 -58.29 40.69
N ALA A 277 -1.66 -58.57 41.53
CA ALA A 277 -1.46 -59.91 42.09
C ALA A 277 -0.65 -59.86 43.40
N ALA A 278 -1.28 -60.37 44.46
CA ALA A 278 -0.70 -61.02 45.64
C ALA A 278 0.09 -60.14 46.64
N LYS A 279 -0.49 -59.77 47.79
CA LYS A 279 -0.71 -60.62 48.98
C LYS A 279 0.59 -60.92 49.76
N GLY A 280 0.78 -60.17 50.84
CA GLY A 280 1.06 -60.74 52.14
C GLY A 280 2.47 -60.56 52.72
N ARG A 281 2.45 -60.28 54.04
CA ARG A 281 3.53 -60.39 55.04
C ARG A 281 4.64 -59.34 54.94
N ALA A 282 5.31 -58.98 56.01
CA ALA A 282 5.12 -58.98 57.45
C ALA A 282 6.45 -58.38 57.98
N ASP A 283 6.36 -57.66 59.09
CA ASP A 283 7.39 -57.53 60.13
C ASP A 283 8.74 -56.84 59.84
N ALA A 284 9.08 -55.98 60.83
CA ALA A 284 10.41 -55.69 61.38
C ALA A 284 11.43 -55.02 60.43
N GLN A 285 12.21 -54.02 60.84
CA GLN A 285 12.60 -53.48 62.15
C GLN A 285 13.20 -52.09 61.90
#